data_AF-A0AAU4M8U0-F1
#
_entry.id   AF-A0AAU4M8U0-F1
#
_cell.length_a   1.000
_cell.length_b   1.000
_cell.length_c   1.000
_cell.angle_alpha   90.00
_cell.angle_beta   90.00
_cell.angle_gamma   90.00
#
_symmetry.space_group_name_H-M   'P 1'
#
loop_
_entity.id
_entity.type
_entity.pdbx_description
1 polymer ?
#
loop_
_entity_poly.entity_id
_entity_poly.type
_entity_poly.pdbx_seq_one_letter_code
_entity_poly.pdbx_strand_id
1 'polypeptide(L)'
;MTGTYRTLIVARMKPDTGPGIAEVFAESDAGELPGLVGVTGRSLFQFGDVYLHLVEADRPPGPAVAKVTGHPAFREVSDRLLPYVAAYDPLTWRGPQDAMAREFYRWERGSAS
;
A
#
# COMPACT_ATOMS: atom_id res chain seq x y z
N MET A 1 -19.66 -14.54 2.75
CA MET A 1 -18.71 -13.73 1.96
C MET A 1 -18.12 -12.69 2.90
N THR A 2 -16.88 -12.88 3.32
CA THR A 2 -16.12 -11.84 4.03
C THR A 2 -15.89 -10.70 3.04
N GLY A 3 -16.32 -9.47 3.38
CA GLY A 3 -16.14 -8.34 2.49
C GLY A 3 -14.65 -8.03 2.30
N THR A 4 -14.19 -7.81 1.07
CA THR A 4 -12.82 -7.36 0.79
C THR A 4 -12.67 -5.92 1.27
N TYR A 5 -11.67 -5.63 2.09
CA TYR A 5 -11.32 -4.26 2.44
C TYR A 5 -10.35 -3.69 1.42
N ARG A 6 -10.46 -2.39 1.12
CA ARG A 6 -9.56 -1.68 0.23
C ARG A 6 -8.92 -0.50 0.92
N THR A 7 -7.67 -0.24 0.57
CA THR A 7 -6.98 1.00 0.91
C THR A 7 -6.15 1.40 -0.28
N LEU A 8 -6.18 2.69 -0.61
CA LEU A 8 -5.34 3.26 -1.65
C LEU A 8 -4.32 4.18 -0.99
N ILE A 9 -3.04 3.88 -1.19
CA ILE A 9 -1.91 4.71 -0.74
C ILE A 9 -1.48 5.58 -1.93
N VAL A 10 -1.29 6.87 -1.68
CA VAL A 10 -0.88 7.86 -2.69
C VAL A 10 0.44 8.49 -2.26
N ALA A 11 1.42 8.44 -3.16
CA ALA A 11 2.73 9.03 -2.97
C ALA A 11 3.22 9.64 -4.29
N ARG A 12 4.41 10.26 -4.28
CA ARG A 12 5.16 10.54 -5.51
C ARG A 12 6.19 9.45 -5.74
N MET A 13 6.49 9.16 -7.00
CA MET A 13 7.59 8.28 -7.39
C MET A 13 8.46 8.92 -8.45
N LYS A 14 9.74 8.54 -8.45
CA LYS A 14 10.69 8.94 -9.50
C LYS A 14 10.36 8.24 -10.83
N PRO A 15 10.62 8.87 -11.98
CA PRO A 15 10.43 8.24 -13.29
C PRO A 15 11.27 6.96 -13.40
N ASP A 16 10.78 6.00 -14.18
CA ASP A 16 11.47 4.73 -14.51
C ASP A 16 11.85 3.85 -13.30
N THR A 17 11.30 4.10 -12.10
CA THR A 17 11.58 3.30 -10.89
C THR A 17 10.59 2.17 -10.63
N GLY A 18 9.56 2.01 -11.47
CA GLY A 18 8.54 0.98 -11.34
C GLY A 18 9.08 -0.45 -11.13
N PRO A 19 10.06 -0.92 -11.94
CA PRO A 19 10.64 -2.26 -11.76
C PRO A 19 11.29 -2.48 -10.39
N GLY A 20 12.02 -1.49 -9.87
CA GLY A 20 12.67 -1.60 -8.55
C GLY A 20 11.66 -1.64 -7.40
N ILE A 21 10.59 -0.84 -7.48
CA ILE A 21 9.49 -0.88 -6.51
C ILE A 21 8.80 -2.26 -6.55
N ALA A 22 8.57 -2.81 -7.75
CA ALA A 22 7.94 -4.12 -7.92
C ALA A 22 8.76 -5.25 -7.30
N GLU A 23 10.09 -5.22 -7.46
CA GLU A 23 11.01 -6.19 -6.85
C GLU A 23 10.95 -6.15 -5.31
N VAL A 24 11.00 -4.95 -4.71
CA VAL A 24 10.87 -4.78 -3.25
C VAL A 24 9.58 -5.41 -2.73
N PHE A 25 8.45 -5.17 -3.41
CA PHE A 25 7.18 -5.75 -2.98
C PHE A 25 7.07 -7.24 -3.28
N ALA A 26 7.64 -7.75 -4.37
CA ALA A 26 7.65 -9.18 -4.65
C ALA A 26 8.36 -9.98 -3.55
N GLU A 27 9.49 -9.48 -3.07
CA GLU A 27 10.21 -10.07 -1.93
C GLU A 27 9.41 -9.96 -0.63
N SER A 28 8.83 -8.80 -0.34
CA SER A 28 7.96 -8.61 0.83
C SER A 28 6.75 -9.53 0.80
N ASP A 29 6.16 -9.73 -0.37
CA ASP A 29 4.93 -10.50 -0.55
C ASP A 29 5.17 -12.01 -0.42
N ALA A 30 6.42 -12.46 -0.60
CA ALA A 30 6.86 -13.82 -0.29
C ALA A 30 7.14 -14.05 1.21
N GLY A 31 7.23 -12.98 2.01
CA GLY A 31 7.46 -13.02 3.45
C GLY A 31 6.19 -13.09 4.29
N GLU A 32 6.32 -12.87 5.60
CA GLU A 32 5.20 -12.94 6.55
C GLU A 32 4.33 -11.66 6.61
N LEU A 33 4.89 -10.53 6.16
CA LEU A 33 4.28 -9.21 6.33
C LEU A 33 2.86 -9.09 5.76
N PRO A 34 2.53 -9.62 4.56
CA PRO A 34 1.16 -9.61 4.04
C PRO A 34 0.17 -10.30 4.98
N GLY A 35 0.54 -11.43 5.56
CA GLY A 35 -0.32 -12.20 6.47
C GLY A 35 -0.60 -11.48 7.79
N LEU A 36 0.39 -10.76 8.32
CA LEU A 36 0.24 -9.95 9.53
C LEU A 36 -0.78 -8.81 9.32
N VAL A 37 -0.78 -8.21 8.13
CA VAL A 37 -1.69 -7.11 7.76
C VAL A 37 -3.06 -7.63 7.27
N GLY A 38 -3.12 -8.86 6.76
CA GLY A 38 -4.31 -9.45 6.14
C GLY A 38 -4.43 -9.16 4.64
N VAL A 39 -3.33 -8.82 3.97
CA VAL A 39 -3.31 -8.49 2.54
C VAL A 39 -3.70 -9.72 1.72
N THR A 40 -4.69 -9.57 0.86
CA THR A 40 -5.14 -10.58 -0.11
C THR A 40 -4.81 -10.20 -1.55
N GLY A 41 -4.44 -8.94 -1.80
CA GLY A 41 -4.06 -8.45 -3.12
C GLY A 41 -3.31 -7.12 -3.05
N ARG A 42 -2.42 -6.91 -4.02
CA ARG A 42 -1.67 -5.67 -4.21
C ARG A 42 -1.68 -5.30 -5.69
N SER A 43 -1.93 -4.03 -5.98
CA SER A 43 -1.71 -3.48 -7.32
C SER A 43 -1.05 -2.12 -7.22
N LEU A 44 0.02 -1.95 -8.00
CA LEU A 44 0.83 -0.75 -8.03
C LEU A 44 0.62 -0.09 -9.39
N PHE A 45 0.29 1.21 -9.37
CA PHE A 45 0.06 2.00 -10.58
C PHE A 45 0.88 3.28 -10.52
N GLN A 46 1.19 3.79 -11.71
CA GLN A 46 1.84 5.08 -11.89
C GLN A 46 0.97 5.97 -12.78
N PHE A 47 0.82 7.23 -12.39
CA PHE A 47 0.21 8.27 -13.22
C PHE A 47 1.10 9.52 -13.20
N GLY A 48 1.91 9.71 -14.24
CA GLY A 48 2.97 10.72 -14.22
C GLY A 48 3.98 10.43 -13.10
N ASP A 49 4.14 11.37 -12.16
CA ASP A 49 4.96 11.21 -10.97
C ASP A 49 4.18 10.68 -9.75
N VAL A 50 2.90 10.35 -9.91
CA VAL A 50 2.05 9.84 -8.82
C VAL A 50 2.13 8.32 -8.75
N TYR A 51 2.47 7.82 -7.56
CA TYR A 51 2.43 6.42 -7.18
C TYR A 51 1.09 6.11 -6.49
N LEU A 52 0.42 5.06 -6.97
CA LEU A 52 -0.88 4.60 -6.49
C LEU A 52 -0.76 3.14 -6.09
N HIS A 53 -1.00 2.85 -4.83
CA HIS A 53 -0.84 1.52 -4.29
C HIS A 53 -2.12 1.05 -3.65
N LEU A 54 -2.83 0.23 -4.40
CA LEU A 54 -4.04 -0.44 -3.96
C LEU A 54 -3.67 -1.68 -3.16
N VAL A 55 -4.18 -1.75 -1.93
CA VAL A 55 -4.11 -2.93 -1.06
C VAL A 55 -5.53 -3.45 -0.87
N GLU A 56 -5.71 -4.72 -1.16
CA GLU A 56 -6.92 -5.49 -0.84
C GLU A 56 -6.62 -6.42 0.35
N ALA A 57 -7.58 -6.59 1.25
CA ALA A 57 -7.38 -7.35 2.48
C ALA A 57 -8.65 -8.04 3.00
N ASP A 58 -8.47 -9.05 3.86
CA ASP A 58 -9.54 -9.75 4.58
C ASP A 58 -10.03 -9.00 5.84
N ARG A 59 -9.31 -7.95 6.24
CA ARG A 59 -9.58 -7.08 7.40
C ARG A 59 -9.20 -5.63 7.07
N PRO A 60 -9.65 -4.61 7.82
CA PRO A 60 -9.29 -3.21 7.57
C PRO A 60 -7.76 -2.97 7.54
N PRO A 61 -7.16 -2.59 6.39
CA PRO A 61 -5.71 -2.45 6.27
C PRO A 61 -5.14 -1.36 7.15
N GLY A 62 -5.77 -0.18 7.22
CA GLY A 62 -5.24 0.98 7.96
C GLY A 62 -4.86 0.67 9.41
N PRO A 63 -5.80 0.19 10.24
CA PRO A 63 -5.48 -0.22 11.61
C PRO A 63 -4.47 -1.37 11.70
N ALA A 64 -4.40 -2.27 10.72
CA ALA A 64 -3.46 -3.38 10.71
C ALA A 64 -2.03 -2.90 10.37
N VAL A 65 -1.89 -2.03 9.37
CA VAL A 65 -0.64 -1.37 8.98
C VAL A 65 -0.06 -0.58 10.16
N ALA A 66 -0.89 0.20 10.86
CA ALA A 66 -0.45 0.96 12.03
C ALA A 66 0.23 0.08 13.10
N LYS A 67 -0.28 -1.15 13.31
CA LYS A 67 0.28 -2.11 14.27
C LYS A 67 1.61 -2.72 13.84
N VAL A 68 1.90 -2.78 12.55
CA VAL A 68 3.13 -3.40 12.02
C VAL A 68 4.21 -2.39 11.65
N THR A 69 3.98 -1.09 11.82
CA THR A 69 4.98 -0.03 11.54
C THR A 69 6.32 -0.22 12.28
N GLY A 70 6.28 -0.86 13.46
CA GLY A 70 7.46 -1.20 14.24
C GLY A 70 8.11 -2.54 13.89
N HIS A 71 7.52 -3.33 12.98
CA HIS A 71 8.01 -4.65 12.62
C HIS A 71 9.26 -4.57 11.73
N PRO A 72 10.31 -5.40 11.93
CA PRO A 72 11.52 -5.36 11.12
C PRO A 72 11.25 -5.46 9.61
N ALA A 73 10.41 -6.41 9.18
CA ALA A 73 10.05 -6.57 7.76
C ALA A 73 9.35 -5.32 7.19
N PHE A 74 8.55 -4.60 7.98
CA PHE A 74 7.91 -3.36 7.53
C PHE A 74 8.93 -2.24 7.35
N ARG A 75 9.87 -2.10 8.29
CA ARG A 75 10.95 -1.10 8.21
C ARG A 75 11.85 -1.37 7.01
N GLU A 76 12.22 -2.62 6.78
CA GLU A 76 13.03 -3.01 5.63
C GLU A 76 12.39 -2.59 4.30
N VAL A 77 11.10 -2.90 4.11
CA VAL A 77 10.35 -2.47 2.92
C VAL A 77 10.33 -0.94 2.82
N SER A 78 10.07 -0.25 3.94
CA SER A 78 10.02 1.22 3.96
C SER A 78 11.36 1.84 3.56
N ASP A 79 12.46 1.34 4.12
CA ASP A 79 13.82 1.81 3.85
C ASP A 79 14.23 1.57 2.39
N ARG A 80 13.90 0.39 1.86
CA ARG A 80 14.15 0.04 0.45
C ARG A 80 13.32 0.86 -0.54
N LEU A 81 12.18 1.41 -0.11
CA LEU A 81 11.33 2.27 -0.94
C LEU A 81 11.78 3.74 -0.94
N LEU A 82 12.50 4.21 0.08
CA LEU A 82 12.97 5.60 0.19
C LEU A 82 13.68 6.14 -1.07
N PRO A 83 14.50 5.36 -1.80
CA PRO A 83 15.14 5.84 -3.02
C PRO A 83 14.16 6.11 -4.16
N TYR A 84 12.96 5.52 -4.13
CA TYR A 84 12.00 5.51 -5.24
C TYR A 84 10.78 6.41 -4.99
N VAL A 85 10.28 6.46 -3.75
CA VAL A 85 9.03 7.14 -3.40
C VAL A 85 9.24 8.28 -2.41
N ALA A 86 8.38 9.29 -2.48
CA ALA A 86 8.33 10.42 -1.56
C ALA A 86 6.88 10.71 -1.17
N ALA A 87 6.67 11.37 -0.02
CA ALA A 87 5.35 11.83 0.40
C ALA A 87 4.66 12.66 -0.70
N TYR A 88 3.36 12.46 -0.90
CA TYR A 88 2.60 13.21 -1.91
C TYR A 88 2.60 14.72 -1.63
N ASP A 89 2.38 15.08 -0.36
CA ASP A 89 2.52 16.42 0.20
C ASP A 89 3.55 16.38 1.35
N PRO A 90 4.84 16.70 1.07
CA PRO A 90 5.88 16.69 2.09
C PRO A 90 5.69 17.74 3.20
N LEU A 91 4.95 18.83 2.94
CA LEU A 91 4.81 19.92 3.91
C LEU A 91 3.86 19.57 5.05
N THR A 92 2.89 18.70 4.78
CA THR A 92 1.88 18.29 5.77
C THR A 92 2.08 16.85 6.29
N TRP A 93 3.15 16.18 5.84
CA TRP A 93 3.44 14.78 6.17
C TRP A 93 3.77 14.56 7.65
N ARG A 94 2.99 13.70 8.31
CA ARG A 94 3.20 13.26 9.71
C ARG A 94 3.36 11.75 9.84
N GLY A 95 3.31 11.01 8.74
CA GLY A 95 3.48 9.56 8.72
C GLY A 95 2.61 8.85 7.68
N PRO A 96 2.68 7.50 7.63
CA PRO A 96 1.99 6.68 6.62
C PRO A 96 0.48 6.95 6.50
N GLN A 97 -0.18 7.34 7.60
CA GLN A 97 -1.60 7.68 7.61
C GLN A 97 -1.96 8.84 6.66
N ASP A 98 -1.02 9.78 6.43
CA ASP A 98 -1.25 10.93 5.54
C ASP A 98 -1.10 10.55 4.06
N ALA A 99 -0.60 9.36 3.74
CA ALA A 99 -0.60 8.80 2.38
C ALA A 99 -1.91 8.12 2.00
N MET A 100 -2.79 7.81 2.98
CA MET A 100 -3.95 6.97 2.75
C MET A 100 -5.12 7.79 2.19
N ALA A 101 -5.61 7.42 1.00
CA ALA A 101 -6.82 7.99 0.45
C ALA A 101 -8.07 7.53 1.23
N ARG A 102 -9.13 8.36 1.18
CA ARG A 102 -10.42 8.07 1.81
C ARG A 102 -11.40 7.52 0.78
N GLU A 103 -11.78 6.25 0.93
CA GLU A 103 -12.93 5.69 0.20
C GLU A 103 -14.21 6.40 0.70
N PHE A 104 -14.86 7.18 -0.17
CA PHE A 104 -16.10 7.89 0.16
C PHE A 104 -17.33 7.25 -0.49
N TYR A 105 -17.13 6.33 -1.43
CA TYR A 105 -18.17 5.61 -2.15
C TYR A 105 -17.64 4.26 -2.62
N ARG A 106 -18.48 3.23 -2.53
CA ARG A 106 -18.20 1.90 -3.07
C ARG A 106 -19.46 1.28 -3.65
N TRP A 107 -19.29 0.63 -4.79
CA TRP A 107 -20.31 -0.20 -5.41
C TRP A 107 -19.66 -1.46 -5.97
N GLU A 108 -20.31 -2.59 -5.75
CA GLU A 108 -19.91 -3.88 -6.31
C GLU A 108 -21.12 -4.52 -6.95
N ARG A 109 -20.99 -4.92 -8.21
CA ARG A 109 -21.97 -5.80 -8.83
C ARG A 109 -21.85 -7.14 -8.11
N GLY A 110 -22.90 -7.54 -7.39
CA GLY A 110 -22.93 -8.86 -6.76
C GLY A 110 -22.50 -9.92 -7.76
N SER A 111 -21.51 -10.74 -7.38
CA SER A 111 -21.10 -11.88 -8.21
C SER A 111 -22.34 -12.72 -8.46
N ALA A 112 -22.71 -12.89 -9.74
CA ALA A 112 -23.64 -13.95 -10.09
C ALA A 112 -23.04 -15.25 -9.52
N SER A 113 -23.82 -15.90 -8.65
CA SER A 113 -23.43 -17.12 -7.94
C SER A 113 -23.08 -18.23 -8.91
#